data_AF-A0A6D0INE5-F1
#
_entry.id   AF-A0A6D0INE5-F1
#
_cell.length_a   1.000
_cell.length_b   1.000
_cell.length_c   1.000
_cell.angle_alpha   90.00
_cell.angle_beta   90.00
_cell.angle_gamma   90.00
#
_symmetry.space_group_name_H-M   'P 1'
#
loop_
_entity.id
_entity.type
_entity.pdbx_description
1 polymer ?
#
loop_
_entity_poly.entity_id
_entity_poly.type
_entity_poly.pdbx_seq_one_letter_code
_entity_poly.pdbx_strand_id
1 'polypeptide(L)'
;MLDPTLMLLAFVFVLIGFGTKTGLFPMHAWLPDAHSEAPSPVSALLSAVLLNCALLVMIRYYIIICQAIGSDFPNRLLLIFGMLSVAVAAFFILVQRDIK
;
A
#
# COMPACT_ATOMS: atom_id res chain seq x y z
N MET A 1 29.86 -3.25 0.79
CA MET A 1 28.72 -2.28 0.80
C MET A 1 27.69 -2.80 -0.19
N LEU A 2 26.41 -2.78 0.16
CA LEU A 2 25.34 -3.17 -0.77
C LEU A 2 25.22 -2.12 -1.88
N ASP A 3 24.97 -2.57 -3.11
CA ASP A 3 24.84 -1.68 -4.26
C ASP A 3 23.60 -0.77 -4.12
N PRO A 4 23.74 0.57 -4.19
CA PRO A 4 22.61 1.49 -4.02
C PRO A 4 21.50 1.28 -5.05
N THR A 5 21.86 0.90 -6.28
CA THR A 5 20.91 0.64 -7.36
C THR A 5 20.07 -0.59 -7.05
N LEU A 6 20.72 -1.65 -6.55
CA LEU A 6 20.04 -2.87 -6.13
C LEU A 6 19.05 -2.60 -4.99
N MET A 7 19.43 -1.77 -4.01
CA MET A 7 18.55 -1.38 -2.90
C MET A 7 17.34 -0.56 -3.37
N LEU A 8 17.55 0.33 -4.34
CA LEU A 8 16.47 1.12 -4.92
C LEU A 8 15.47 0.23 -5.69
N LEU A 9 15.97 -0.72 -6.48
CA LEU A 9 15.12 -1.70 -7.16
C LEU A 9 14.37 -2.58 -6.15
N ALA A 10 15.04 -3.05 -5.10
CA ALA A 10 14.41 -3.85 -4.05
C ALA A 10 13.28 -3.06 -3.35
N PHE A 11 13.49 -1.77 -3.07
CA PHE A 11 12.44 -0.90 -2.53
C PHE A 11 11.24 -0.78 -3.45
N VAL A 12 11.46 -0.59 -4.75
CA VAL A 12 10.37 -0.51 -5.73
C VAL A 12 9.59 -1.82 -5.79
N PHE A 13 10.25 -2.98 -5.82
CA PHE A 13 9.56 -4.27 -5.82
C PHE A 13 8.78 -4.52 -4.52
N VAL A 14 9.35 -4.17 -3.37
CA VAL A 14 8.64 -4.28 -2.08
C VAL A 14 7.44 -3.34 -2.05
N LEU A 15 7.58 -2.11 -2.54
CA LEU A 15 6.48 -1.15 -2.63
C LEU A 15 5.37 -1.68 -3.54
N ILE A 16 5.70 -2.28 -4.69
CA ILE A 16 4.72 -2.87 -5.61
C ILE A 16 4.01 -4.06 -4.94
N GLY A 17 4.76 -4.99 -4.34
CA GLY A 17 4.20 -6.20 -3.72
C GLY A 17 3.35 -5.89 -2.50
N PHE A 18 3.89 -5.15 -1.53
CA PHE A 18 3.14 -4.77 -0.33
C PHE A 18 2.12 -3.68 -0.60
N GLY A 19 2.37 -2.78 -1.56
CA GLY A 19 1.40 -1.79 -2.02
C GLY A 19 0.15 -2.43 -2.60
N THR A 20 0.29 -3.56 -3.30
CA THR A 20 -0.85 -4.37 -3.73
C THR A 20 -1.63 -4.89 -2.52
N LYS A 21 -0.95 -5.44 -1.51
CA LYS A 21 -1.61 -5.96 -0.29
C LYS A 21 -2.28 -4.89 0.57
N THR A 22 -1.74 -3.68 0.61
CA THR A 22 -2.35 -2.55 1.33
C THR A 22 -3.43 -1.83 0.52
N GLY A 23 -3.58 -2.15 -0.77
CA GLY A 23 -4.53 -1.47 -1.65
C GLY A 23 -4.12 -0.03 -2.00
N LEU A 24 -2.83 0.23 -2.25
CA LEU A 24 -2.39 1.53 -2.78
C LEU A 24 -2.84 1.68 -4.24
N PHE A 25 -3.13 2.91 -4.67
CA PHE A 25 -3.32 3.22 -6.08
C PHE A 25 -2.01 2.96 -6.86
N PRO A 26 -2.04 2.31 -8.04
CA PRO A 26 -3.20 1.85 -8.81
C PRO A 26 -3.68 0.42 -8.47
N MET A 27 -3.02 -0.29 -7.56
CA MET A 27 -3.26 -1.70 -7.23
C MET A 27 -4.47 -1.98 -6.32
N HIS A 28 -5.24 -0.96 -5.96
CA HIS A 28 -6.38 -1.03 -5.05
C HIS A 28 -7.64 -1.76 -5.60
N ALA A 29 -7.72 -2.06 -6.89
CA ALA A 29 -8.96 -2.54 -7.53
C ALA A 29 -9.49 -3.88 -6.99
N TRP A 30 -8.62 -4.75 -6.46
CA TRP A 30 -9.06 -6.03 -5.88
C TRP A 30 -9.76 -5.87 -4.52
N LEU A 31 -9.53 -4.74 -3.84
CA LEU A 31 -9.95 -4.54 -2.46
C LEU A 31 -11.49 -4.39 -2.34
N PRO A 32 -12.18 -3.54 -3.13
CA PRO A 32 -13.65 -3.46 -3.12
C PRO A 32 -14.32 -4.78 -3.49
N ASP A 33 -13.82 -5.48 -4.51
CA ASP A 33 -14.36 -6.76 -4.97
C ASP A 33 -14.24 -7.82 -3.86
N ALA A 34 -13.10 -7.88 -3.16
CA ALA A 34 -12.88 -8.80 -2.06
C ALA A 34 -13.82 -8.52 -0.87
N HIS A 35 -14.10 -7.25 -0.55
CA HIS A 35 -15.04 -6.91 0.52
C HIS A 35 -16.50 -7.17 0.17
N SER A 36 -16.86 -7.05 -1.12
CA SER A 36 -18.21 -7.30 -1.63
C SER A 36 -18.58 -8.78 -1.54
N GLU A 37 -17.67 -9.67 -1.92
CA GLU A 37 -17.88 -11.13 -1.95
C GLU A 37 -17.60 -11.82 -0.60
N ALA A 38 -16.84 -11.19 0.31
CA ALA A 38 -16.46 -11.83 1.56
C ALA A 38 -17.61 -11.88 2.61
N PRO A 39 -17.74 -12.99 3.36
CA PRO A 39 -18.58 -13.05 4.56
C PRO A 39 -18.17 -11.97 5.57
N SER A 40 -19.13 -11.41 6.32
CA SER A 40 -18.89 -10.28 7.22
C SER A 40 -17.71 -10.45 8.20
N PRO A 41 -17.49 -11.62 8.83
CA PRO A 41 -16.33 -11.83 9.71
C PRO A 41 -14.98 -11.78 8.97
N VAL A 42 -14.94 -12.27 7.73
CA VAL A 42 -13.74 -12.29 6.90
C VAL A 42 -13.42 -10.89 6.40
N SER A 43 -14.44 -10.16 5.95
CA SER A 43 -14.32 -8.75 5.54
C SER A 43 -13.77 -7.88 6.68
N ALA A 44 -14.26 -8.09 7.91
CA ALA A 44 -13.73 -7.40 9.10
C ALA A 44 -12.25 -7.73 9.37
N LEU A 45 -11.85 -9.00 9.21
CA LEU A 45 -10.47 -9.44 9.43
C LEU A 45 -9.51 -8.91 8.36
N LEU A 46 -9.97 -8.83 7.10
CA LEU A 46 -9.23 -8.19 6.00
C LEU A 46 -8.93 -6.73 6.35
N SER A 47 -9.95 -5.94 6.70
CA SER A 47 -9.78 -4.52 7.05
C SER A 47 -8.93 -4.31 8.30
N ALA A 48 -9.15 -5.10 9.36
CA ALA A 48 -8.51 -4.89 10.65
C ALA A 48 -7.06 -5.42 10.70
N VAL A 49 -6.76 -6.53 10.05
CA VAL A 49 -5.48 -7.23 10.23
C VAL A 49 -4.64 -7.21 8.96
N LEU A 50 -5.19 -7.63 7.82
CA LEU A 50 -4.39 -7.82 6.60
C LEU A 50 -3.75 -6.52 6.13
N LEU A 51 -4.55 -5.45 6.00
CA LEU A 51 -4.08 -4.16 5.50
C LEU A 51 -3.05 -3.53 6.46
N ASN A 52 -3.33 -3.56 7.77
CA ASN A 52 -2.44 -3.02 8.78
C ASN A 52 -1.11 -3.77 8.86
N CYS A 53 -1.13 -5.09 8.74
CA CYS A 53 0.08 -5.90 8.72
C CYS A 53 0.95 -5.58 7.49
N ALA A 54 0.34 -5.49 6.31
CA ALA A 54 1.06 -5.14 5.09
C ALA A 54 1.67 -3.72 5.15
N LEU A 55 0.95 -2.76 5.72
CA LEU A 55 1.42 -1.39 5.91
C LEU A 55 2.57 -1.32 6.92
N LEU A 56 2.49 -2.10 8.01
CA LEU A 56 3.58 -2.21 8.99
C LEU A 56 4.87 -2.76 8.37
N VAL A 57 4.78 -3.77 7.51
CA VAL A 57 5.95 -4.30 6.78
C VAL A 57 6.54 -3.24 5.86
N MET A 58 5.70 -2.49 5.15
CA MET A 58 6.13 -1.39 4.28
C MET A 58 6.89 -0.30 5.06
N ILE A 59 6.37 0.12 6.22
CA ILE A 59 7.03 1.11 7.10
C ILE A 59 8.38 0.58 7.60
N ARG A 60 8.44 -0.68 8.05
CA ARG A 60 9.70 -1.29 8.50
C ARG A 60 10.75 -1.30 7.39
N TYR A 61 10.33 -1.65 6.17
CA TYR A 61 11.24 -1.66 5.02
C TYR A 61 11.71 -0.25 4.66
N TYR A 62 10.81 0.74 4.69
CA TYR A 62 11.17 2.15 4.50
C TYR A 62 12.26 2.61 5.46
N ILE A 63 12.18 2.28 6.75
CA ILE A 63 13.19 2.66 7.75
C ILE A 63 14.55 2.06 7.40
N ILE A 64 14.60 0.79 7.01
CA ILE A 64 15.84 0.09 6.64
C ILE A 64 16.47 0.75 5.40
N ILE A 65 15.65 1.06 4.39
CA ILE A 65 16.13 1.67 3.14
C ILE A 65 16.62 3.10 3.37
N CYS A 66 15.93 3.89 4.20
CA CYS A 66 16.35 5.25 4.52
C CYS A 66 17.73 5.29 5.18
N GLN A 67 18.02 4.31 6.05
CA GLN A 67 19.36 4.18 6.66
C GLN A 67 20.43 3.74 5.66
N ALA A 68 20.05 3.04 4.59
CA ALA A 68 21.00 2.49 3.63
C ALA A 68 21.34 3.44 2.47
N ILE A 69 20.34 4.14 1.91
CA ILE A 69 20.49 4.97 0.70
C ILE A 69 19.96 6.41 0.85
N GLY A 70 19.48 6.79 2.03
CA GLY A 70 18.87 8.10 2.29
C GLY A 70 17.35 8.13 2.12
N SER A 71 16.69 9.18 2.62
CA SER A 71 15.23 9.27 2.70
C SER A 71 14.55 9.91 1.49
N ASP A 72 15.25 10.69 0.68
CA ASP A 72 14.61 11.53 -0.36
C ASP A 72 13.79 10.73 -1.38
N PHE A 73 14.39 9.66 -1.93
CA PHE A 73 13.72 8.85 -2.94
C PHE A 73 12.55 8.01 -2.37
N PRO A 74 12.75 7.21 -1.29
CA PRO A 74 11.67 6.42 -0.69
C PRO A 74 10.51 7.28 -0.17
N ASN A 75 10.81 8.42 0.44
CA ASN A 75 9.81 9.33 1.01
C ASN A 75 8.93 9.94 -0.11
N ARG A 76 9.56 10.47 -1.15
CA ARG A 76 8.84 11.04 -2.30
C ARG A 76 7.91 10.00 -2.96
N LEU A 77 8.37 8.75 -3.08
CA LEU A 77 7.56 7.67 -3.65
C LEU A 77 6.34 7.35 -2.78
N LEU A 78 6.52 7.16 -1.47
CA LEU A 78 5.42 6.89 -0.56
C LEU A 78 4.41 8.05 -0.49
N LEU A 79 4.89 9.29 -0.51
CA LEU A 79 4.01 10.47 -0.53
C LEU A 79 3.18 10.52 -1.81
N ILE A 80 3.77 10.31 -2.98
CA ILE A 80 3.04 10.32 -4.25
C ILE A 80 1.96 9.22 -4.25
N PHE A 81 2.34 7.98 -3.92
CA PHE A 81 1.38 6.87 -3.89
C PHE A 81 0.29 7.06 -2.83
N GLY A 82 0.64 7.58 -1.65
CA GLY A 82 -0.31 7.87 -0.58
C GLY A 82 -1.30 8.96 -0.99
N MET A 83 -0.82 10.09 -1.54
CA MET A 83 -1.68 11.17 -2.01
C MET A 83 -2.62 10.70 -3.12
N LEU A 84 -2.10 9.96 -4.11
CA LEU A 84 -2.92 9.40 -5.19
C LEU A 84 -3.98 8.43 -4.64
N SER A 85 -3.62 7.58 -3.68
CA SER A 85 -4.56 6.65 -3.06
C SER A 85 -5.70 7.36 -2.34
N VAL A 86 -5.39 8.40 -1.57
CA VAL A 86 -6.40 9.22 -0.89
C VAL A 86 -7.28 9.96 -1.89
N ALA A 87 -6.68 10.57 -2.92
CA ALA A 87 -7.43 11.28 -3.95
C ALA A 87 -8.41 10.36 -4.67
N VAL A 88 -7.96 9.19 -5.13
CA VAL A 88 -8.80 8.22 -5.84
C VAL A 88 -9.88 7.65 -4.93
N ALA A 89 -9.57 7.31 -3.68
CA ALA A 89 -10.56 6.86 -2.71
C ALA A 89 -11.66 7.92 -2.46
N ALA A 90 -11.29 9.19 -2.39
CA ALA A 90 -12.24 10.29 -2.23
C ALA A 90 -13.18 10.48 -3.43
N PHE A 91 -12.73 10.17 -4.65
CA PHE A 91 -13.62 10.16 -5.83
C PHE A 91 -14.49 8.90 -5.86
N PHE A 92 -13.92 7.73 -5.53
CA PHE A 92 -14.65 6.46 -5.54
C PHE A 92 -15.83 6.44 -4.56
N ILE A 93 -15.66 6.99 -3.35
CA ILE A 93 -16.72 7.00 -2.33
C ILE A 93 -17.97 7.79 -2.76
N LEU A 94 -17.83 8.76 -3.67
CA LEU A 94 -18.96 9.53 -4.22
C LEU A 94 -19.76 8.73 -5.27
N VAL A 95 -19.12 7.74 -5.90
CA VAL A 95 -19.72 6.90 -6.96
C VAL A 95 -20.24 5.58 -6.40
N GLN A 96 -19.61 5.07 -5.34
CA GLN A 96 -19.96 3.81 -4.67
C GLN A 96 -21.42 3.86 -4.17
N ARG A 97 -22.25 2.92 -4.64
CA ARG A 97 -23.66 2.79 -4.23
C ARG A 97 -23.89 1.67 -3.22
N ASP A 98 -22.95 0.73 -3.12
CA ASP A 98 -22.96 -0.31 -2.09
C ASP A 98 -22.45 0.27 -0.76
N ILE A 99 -22.98 -0.23 0.35
CA ILE A 99 -22.57 0.19 1.70
C ILE A 99 -21.32 -0.58 2.14
N LYS A 100 -21.05 -1.74 1.53
CA LYS A 100 -19.79 -2.48 1.67
C LYS A 100 -18.72 -1.97 0.69
#